data_AF-A0A7C5IQV1-F1
#
_entry.id   AF-A0A7C5IQV1-F1
#
_cell.length_a   1.000
_cell.length_b   1.000
_cell.length_c   1.000
_cell.angle_alpha   90.00
_cell.angle_beta   90.00
_cell.angle_gamma   90.00
#
_symmetry.space_group_name_H-M   'P 1'
#
loop_
_entity.id
_entity.type
_entity.pdbx_description
1 polymer ?
#
loop_
_entity_poly.entity_id
_entity_poly.type
_entity_poly.pdbx_seq_one_letter_code
_entity_poly.pdbx_strand_id
1 'polypeptide(L)'
;EVLVPESVYKEVTIGDKPQATRLSDYLKDKVRKVDMQGYVYLDAYADAGETEAMLLYKQISADRLLIDDKRGRKVAKINNITVIGSLGVLLAAKKAGIISEVASSIDRISKSAVYLDQTLVVAVLEIAGESYGGREIESDV
;
A
#
# COMPACT_ATOMS: atom_id res chain seq x y z
N GLU A 1 -3.00 13.72 -0.86
CA GLU A 1 -1.97 13.68 -1.93
C GLU A 1 -1.18 12.38 -1.80
N VAL A 2 -0.48 11.94 -2.84
CA VAL A 2 0.46 10.79 -2.79
C VAL A 2 1.85 11.31 -3.14
N LEU A 3 2.86 10.90 -2.38
CA LEU A 3 4.26 11.24 -2.59
C LEU A 3 5.11 9.98 -2.43
N VAL A 4 6.21 9.91 -3.19
CA VAL A 4 7.06 8.71 -3.25
C VAL A 4 8.53 9.08 -3.25
N PRO A 5 9.40 8.32 -2.54
CA PRO A 5 10.84 8.48 -2.67
C PRO A 5 11.36 8.13 -4.07
N GLU A 6 12.52 8.68 -4.44
CA GLU A 6 13.20 8.36 -5.70
C GLU A 6 13.53 6.86 -5.83
N SER A 7 13.95 6.21 -4.74
CA SER A 7 14.25 4.76 -4.75
C SER A 7 13.02 3.92 -5.12
N VAL A 8 11.90 4.16 -4.44
CA VAL A 8 10.63 3.46 -4.69
C VAL A 8 10.14 3.75 -6.11
N TYR A 9 10.21 5.00 -6.57
CA TYR A 9 9.84 5.33 -7.96
C TYR A 9 10.68 4.55 -8.96
N LYS A 10 12.00 4.49 -8.79
CA LYS A 10 12.88 3.71 -9.67
C LYS A 10 12.50 2.23 -9.65
N GLU A 11 12.26 1.64 -8.49
CA GLU A 11 11.88 0.24 -8.36
C GLU A 11 10.59 -0.09 -9.11
N VAL A 12 9.52 0.70 -8.89
CA VAL A 12 8.19 0.41 -9.45
C VAL A 12 8.05 0.76 -10.93
N THR A 13 9.02 1.49 -11.49
CA THR A 13 9.06 1.86 -12.91
C THR A 13 10.01 1.00 -13.73
N ILE A 14 10.73 0.06 -13.11
CA ILE A 14 11.57 -0.89 -13.84
C ILE A 14 10.70 -1.95 -14.53
N GLY A 15 10.74 -1.96 -15.86
CA GLY A 15 10.17 -3.00 -16.73
C GLY A 15 9.04 -2.51 -17.64
N ASP A 16 8.81 -3.23 -18.74
CA ASP A 16 7.86 -2.86 -19.79
C ASP A 16 6.42 -3.36 -19.53
N LYS A 17 6.03 -3.51 -18.26
CA LYS A 17 4.68 -3.95 -17.91
C LYS A 17 3.71 -2.76 -18.03
N PRO A 18 2.49 -2.93 -18.59
CA PRO A 18 1.52 -1.84 -18.71
C PRO A 18 1.22 -1.09 -17.40
N GLN A 19 1.29 -1.80 -16.26
CA GLN A 19 1.11 -1.22 -14.93
C GLN A 19 2.26 -0.28 -14.55
N ALA A 20 3.50 -0.61 -14.90
CA ALA A 20 4.68 0.20 -14.63
C ALA A 20 4.63 1.52 -15.40
N THR A 21 4.22 1.50 -16.67
CA THR A 21 4.02 2.73 -17.47
C THR A 21 2.97 3.65 -16.84
N ARG A 22 1.78 3.12 -16.52
CA ARG A 22 0.72 3.92 -15.91
C ARG A 22 1.11 4.47 -14.54
N LEU A 23 1.83 3.69 -13.75
CA LEU A 23 2.30 4.11 -12.42
C LEU A 23 3.40 5.16 -12.53
N SER A 24 4.32 5.01 -13.48
CA SER A 24 5.36 6.00 -13.83
C SER A 24 4.74 7.35 -14.15
N ASP A 25 3.75 7.37 -15.07
CA ASP A 25 3.06 8.60 -15.46
C ASP A 25 2.33 9.26 -14.27
N TYR A 26 1.67 8.46 -13.43
CA TYR A 26 0.98 8.97 -12.25
C TYR A 26 1.93 9.54 -11.19
N LEU A 27 3.13 8.96 -11.04
CA LEU A 27 4.08 9.36 -10.00
C LEU A 27 5.04 10.46 -10.43
N LYS A 28 5.09 10.83 -11.71
CA LYS A 28 6.11 11.74 -12.29
C LYS A 28 6.27 13.08 -11.54
N ASP A 29 5.19 13.67 -11.06
CA ASP A 29 5.18 14.93 -10.28
C ASP A 29 5.18 14.72 -8.74
N LYS A 30 5.16 13.45 -8.31
CA LYS A 30 5.03 13.01 -6.91
C LYS A 30 6.32 12.52 -6.30
N VAL A 31 7.37 12.39 -7.12
CA VAL A 31 8.69 11.95 -6.66
C VAL A 31 9.32 13.02 -5.78
N ARG A 32 9.92 12.62 -4.66
CA ARG A 32 10.67 13.49 -3.76
C ARG A 32 12.03 12.86 -3.46
N LYS A 33 13.06 13.69 -3.53
CA LYS A 33 14.37 13.36 -2.98
C LYS A 33 14.29 13.38 -1.46
N VAL A 34 14.82 12.35 -0.83
CA VAL A 34 14.79 12.21 0.63
C VAL A 34 16.12 12.67 1.20
N ASP A 35 16.05 13.49 2.25
CA ASP A 35 17.25 13.85 3.02
C ASP A 35 17.61 12.72 3.99
N MET A 36 18.80 12.16 3.86
CA MET A 36 19.25 11.02 4.68
C MET A 36 19.86 11.44 6.03
N GLN A 37 19.78 12.72 6.40
CA GLN A 37 20.26 13.23 7.69
C GLN A 37 19.34 12.88 8.87
N GLY A 38 18.09 12.49 8.59
CA GLY A 38 17.16 12.01 9.61
C GLY A 38 17.46 10.58 10.07
N TYR A 39 16.77 10.13 11.10
CA TYR A 39 16.89 8.75 11.59
C TYR A 39 15.55 8.03 11.67
N VAL A 40 15.60 6.74 11.36
CA VAL A 40 14.53 5.77 11.55
C VAL A 40 15.12 4.50 12.14
N TYR A 41 14.37 3.84 13.00
CA TYR A 41 14.73 2.49 13.45
C TYR A 41 14.43 1.52 12.31
N LEU A 42 15.37 0.65 11.99
CA LEU A 42 15.24 -0.36 10.94
C LEU A 42 15.45 -1.74 11.54
N ASP A 43 14.91 -2.77 10.91
CA ASP A 43 15.36 -4.13 11.15
C ASP A 43 16.48 -4.51 10.16
N ALA A 44 17.04 -5.72 10.31
CA ALA A 44 18.15 -6.20 9.49
C ALA A 44 17.82 -6.38 7.99
N TYR A 45 16.55 -6.30 7.60
CA TYR A 45 16.07 -6.58 6.25
C TYR A 45 15.47 -5.36 5.57
N ALA A 46 15.50 -4.18 6.20
CA ALA A 46 14.94 -2.98 5.61
C ALA A 46 15.75 -2.57 4.37
N ASP A 47 15.04 -2.36 3.27
CA ASP A 47 15.66 -1.86 2.05
C ASP A 47 15.72 -0.33 2.02
N ALA A 48 16.37 0.20 0.98
CA ALA A 48 16.49 1.65 0.77
C ALA A 48 15.13 2.32 0.53
N GLY A 49 14.20 1.63 -0.14
CA GLY A 49 12.86 2.14 -0.43
C GLY A 49 12.03 2.34 0.83
N GLU A 50 11.99 1.34 1.71
CA GLU A 50 11.34 1.40 3.02
C GLU A 50 11.95 2.50 3.90
N THR A 51 13.29 2.56 3.94
CA THR A 51 14.02 3.55 4.73
C THR A 51 13.69 4.97 4.27
N GLU A 52 13.79 5.23 2.97
CA GLU A 52 13.49 6.53 2.39
C GLU A 52 12.01 6.90 2.57
N ALA A 53 11.08 5.95 2.45
CA ALA A 53 9.65 6.22 2.63
C ALA A 53 9.32 6.64 4.07
N MET A 54 9.95 6.00 5.06
CA MET A 54 9.79 6.38 6.47
C MET A 54 10.42 7.74 6.79
N LEU A 55 11.58 8.04 6.22
CA LEU A 55 12.23 9.36 6.37
C LEU A 55 11.40 10.45 5.70
N LEU A 56 10.92 10.21 4.48
CA LEU A 56 10.05 11.15 3.76
C LEU A 56 8.78 11.44 4.56
N TYR A 57 8.12 10.40 5.09
CA TYR A 57 6.95 10.55 5.96
C TYR A 57 7.23 11.55 7.10
N LYS A 58 8.36 11.40 7.80
CA LYS A 58 8.74 12.28 8.91
C LYS A 58 9.04 13.70 8.43
N GLN A 59 9.77 13.85 7.33
CA GLN A 59 10.19 15.15 6.79
C GLN A 59 9.02 16.04 6.40
N ILE A 60 8.02 15.46 5.74
CA ILE A 60 6.87 16.22 5.25
C ILE A 60 5.68 16.17 6.23
N SER A 61 5.85 15.52 7.39
CA SER A 61 4.77 15.28 8.35
C SER A 61 3.53 14.66 7.70
N ALA A 62 3.73 13.60 6.91
CA ALA A 62 2.64 12.93 6.20
C ALA A 62 1.62 12.34 7.17
N ASP A 63 0.36 12.27 6.74
CA ASP A 63 -0.72 11.69 7.55
C ASP A 63 -0.58 10.18 7.72
N ARG A 64 -0.15 9.50 6.64
CA ARG A 64 -0.08 8.04 6.55
C ARG A 64 1.04 7.56 5.63
N LEU A 65 1.68 6.46 6.00
CA LEU A 65 2.58 5.68 5.14
C LEU A 65 1.84 4.48 4.54
N LEU A 66 1.86 4.35 3.21
CA LEU A 66 1.30 3.18 2.53
C LEU A 66 2.29 2.02 2.59
N ILE A 67 1.92 0.93 3.25
CA ILE A 67 2.74 -0.27 3.38
C ILE A 67 1.86 -1.52 3.60
N ASP A 68 2.08 -2.56 2.81
CA ASP A 68 1.25 -3.78 2.83
C ASP A 68 1.90 -4.97 3.51
N ASP A 69 3.22 -5.00 3.63
CA ASP A 69 3.91 -6.12 4.22
C ASP A 69 3.89 -6.06 5.77
N LYS A 70 3.89 -7.24 6.41
CA LYS A 70 3.80 -7.35 7.87
C LYS A 70 5.06 -6.85 8.58
N ARG A 71 6.24 -6.92 7.94
CA ARG A 71 7.53 -6.56 8.54
C ARG A 71 7.68 -5.04 8.58
N GLY A 72 7.52 -4.39 7.44
CA GLY A 72 7.53 -2.94 7.29
C GLY A 72 6.49 -2.26 8.19
N ARG A 73 5.28 -2.84 8.36
CA ARG A 73 4.30 -2.36 9.35
C ARG A 73 4.83 -2.35 10.78
N LYS A 74 5.56 -3.37 11.20
CA LYS A 74 6.17 -3.43 12.54
C LYS A 74 7.24 -2.35 12.69
N VAL A 75 8.11 -2.20 11.69
CA VAL A 75 9.17 -1.19 11.67
C VAL A 75 8.58 0.23 11.69
N ALA A 76 7.54 0.50 10.90
CA ALA A 76 6.82 1.77 10.91
C ALA A 76 6.21 2.07 12.29
N LYS A 77 5.62 1.07 12.96
CA LYS A 77 5.08 1.22 14.31
C LYS A 77 6.16 1.59 15.34
N ILE A 78 7.34 0.97 15.27
CA ILE A 78 8.50 1.32 16.13
C ILE A 78 8.92 2.78 15.91
N ASN A 79 8.76 3.29 14.68
CA ASN A 79 9.04 4.67 14.33
C ASN A 79 7.90 5.66 14.62
N ASN A 80 6.82 5.23 15.28
CA ASN A 80 5.60 6.02 15.51
C ASN A 80 4.97 6.56 14.21
N ILE A 81 5.04 5.78 13.13
CA ILE A 81 4.45 6.11 11.83
C ILE A 81 3.06 5.50 11.74
N THR A 82 2.08 6.32 11.34
CA THR A 82 0.73 5.84 11.06
C THR A 82 0.72 5.17 9.69
N VAL A 83 0.36 3.89 9.66
CA VAL A 83 0.33 3.10 8.41
C VAL A 83 -1.08 2.99 7.82
N ILE A 84 -1.14 2.79 6.51
CA ILE A 84 -2.31 2.34 5.77
C ILE A 84 -1.88 1.27 4.78
N GLY A 85 -2.73 0.28 4.51
CA GLY A 85 -2.51 -0.69 3.43
C GLY A 85 -3.44 -0.46 2.26
N SER A 86 -3.23 -1.18 1.16
CA SER A 86 -4.07 -1.11 -0.04
C SER A 86 -5.56 -1.29 0.29
N LEU A 87 -5.92 -2.27 1.11
CA LEU A 87 -7.33 -2.47 1.50
C LEU A 87 -7.89 -1.32 2.35
N GLY A 88 -7.05 -0.72 3.20
CA GLY A 88 -7.42 0.49 3.95
C GLY A 88 -7.63 1.70 3.05
N VAL A 89 -6.85 1.82 1.97
CA VAL A 89 -7.05 2.86 0.94
C VAL A 89 -8.38 2.65 0.22
N LEU A 90 -8.75 1.41 -0.12
CA LEU A 90 -10.06 1.12 -0.74
C LEU A 90 -11.22 1.50 0.17
N LEU A 91 -11.15 1.15 1.46
CA LEU A 91 -12.16 1.57 2.45
C LEU A 91 -12.27 3.10 2.56
N ALA A 92 -11.13 3.80 2.59
CA ALA A 92 -11.11 5.25 2.62
C ALA A 92 -11.75 5.86 1.35
N ALA A 93 -11.45 5.29 0.18
CA ALA A 93 -12.03 5.73 -1.09
C ALA A 93 -13.55 5.51 -1.14
N LYS A 94 -14.05 4.36 -0.66
CA LYS A 94 -15.50 4.11 -0.56
C LYS A 94 -16.18 5.08 0.41
N LYS A 95 -15.60 5.28 1.60
CA LYS A 95 -16.12 6.25 2.57
C LYS A 95 -16.18 7.67 2.02
N ALA A 96 -15.26 8.03 1.14
CA ALA A 96 -15.23 9.32 0.44
C ALA A 96 -16.15 9.39 -0.80
N GLY A 97 -16.84 8.31 -1.16
CA GLY A 97 -17.70 8.25 -2.34
C GLY A 97 -16.95 8.20 -3.69
N ILE A 98 -15.63 7.94 -3.66
CA ILE A 98 -14.79 7.86 -4.87
C ILE A 98 -15.04 6.57 -5.64
N ILE A 99 -15.29 5.48 -4.91
CA ILE A 99 -15.70 4.18 -5.46
C ILE A 99 -17.02 3.77 -4.81
N SER A 100 -17.89 3.11 -5.57
CA SER A 100 -19.18 2.60 -5.08
C SER A 100 -19.03 1.33 -4.24
N GLU A 101 -18.05 0.50 -4.60
CA GLU A 101 -17.83 -0.81 -4.00
C GLU A 101 -16.33 -1.14 -3.90
N VAL A 102 -15.96 -1.89 -2.86
CA VAL A 102 -14.62 -2.36 -2.59
C VAL A 102 -14.38 -3.73 -3.23
N ALA A 103 -15.42 -4.57 -3.32
CA ALA A 103 -15.36 -5.95 -3.81
C ALA A 103 -14.74 -6.06 -5.21
N SER A 104 -15.13 -5.23 -6.18
CA SER A 104 -14.55 -5.28 -7.53
C SER A 104 -13.07 -4.90 -7.56
N SER A 105 -12.63 -4.02 -6.67
CA SER A 105 -11.21 -3.67 -6.56
C SER A 105 -10.41 -4.80 -5.90
N ILE A 106 -10.98 -5.45 -4.89
CA ILE A 106 -10.39 -6.64 -4.26
C ILE A 106 -10.29 -7.79 -5.25
N ASP A 107 -11.34 -8.07 -6.04
CA ASP A 107 -11.34 -9.14 -7.06
C ASP A 107 -10.21 -8.92 -8.08
N ARG A 108 -10.00 -7.67 -8.52
CA ARG A 108 -8.89 -7.30 -9.41
C ARG A 108 -7.51 -7.54 -8.78
N ILE A 109 -7.35 -7.27 -7.49
CA ILE A 109 -6.09 -7.54 -6.79
C ILE A 109 -5.89 -9.04 -6.63
N SER A 110 -6.94 -9.80 -6.31
CA SER A 110 -6.89 -11.26 -6.13
C SER A 110 -6.49 -12.02 -7.40
N LYS A 111 -6.74 -11.43 -8.58
CA LYS A 111 -6.33 -11.94 -9.90
C LYS A 111 -4.89 -11.58 -10.28
N SER A 112 -4.17 -10.90 -9.41
CA SER A 112 -2.75 -10.54 -9.61
C SER A 112 -1.82 -11.46 -8.81
N ALA A 113 -0.52 -11.22 -8.87
CA ALA A 113 0.45 -11.94 -8.03
C ALA A 113 0.46 -11.49 -6.55
N VAL A 114 -0.36 -10.50 -6.18
CA VAL A 114 -0.46 -10.00 -4.81
C VAL A 114 -1.28 -10.97 -3.95
N TYR A 115 -0.69 -11.41 -2.84
CA TYR A 115 -1.41 -12.20 -1.85
C TYR A 115 -2.29 -11.30 -0.98
N LEU A 116 -3.57 -11.66 -0.87
CA LEU A 116 -4.50 -11.06 0.09
C LEU A 116 -4.93 -12.13 1.09
N ASP A 117 -4.79 -11.82 2.37
CA ASP A 117 -5.30 -12.65 3.45
C ASP A 117 -6.83 -12.67 3.42
N GLN A 118 -7.43 -13.87 3.31
CA GLN A 118 -8.88 -14.01 3.15
C GLN A 118 -9.65 -13.50 4.36
N THR A 119 -9.12 -13.69 5.57
CA THR A 119 -9.75 -13.16 6.79
C THR A 119 -9.80 -11.65 6.76
N LEU A 120 -8.72 -11.01 6.30
CA LEU A 120 -8.65 -9.57 6.14
C LEU A 120 -9.61 -9.07 5.05
N VAL A 121 -9.74 -9.80 3.94
CA VAL A 121 -10.69 -9.45 2.88
C VAL A 121 -12.12 -9.50 3.39
N VAL A 122 -12.52 -10.57 4.09
CA VAL A 122 -13.87 -10.69 4.66
C VAL A 122 -14.15 -9.53 5.61
N ALA A 123 -13.23 -9.23 6.53
CA ALA A 123 -13.38 -8.12 7.47
C ALA A 123 -13.52 -6.76 6.73
N VAL A 124 -12.79 -6.56 5.63
CA VAL A 124 -12.88 -5.34 4.83
C VAL A 124 -14.24 -5.22 4.12
N LEU A 125 -14.76 -6.32 3.57
CA LEU A 125 -16.10 -6.33 2.97
C LEU A 125 -17.18 -6.05 4.00
N GLU A 126 -17.10 -6.67 5.18
CA GLU A 126 -18.03 -6.41 6.29
C GLU A 126 -18.03 -4.93 6.72
N ILE A 127 -16.84 -4.33 6.89
CA ILE A 127 -16.70 -2.90 7.20
C ILE A 127 -17.29 -2.03 6.08
N ALA A 128 -17.16 -2.46 4.82
CA ALA A 128 -17.73 -1.79 3.66
C ALA A 128 -19.25 -1.97 3.53
N GLY A 129 -19.89 -2.84 4.34
CA GLY A 129 -21.29 -3.24 4.15
C GLY A 129 -21.50 -4.05 2.86
N GLU A 130 -20.49 -4.78 2.43
CA GLU A 130 -20.50 -5.65 1.26
C GLU A 130 -20.35 -7.12 1.68
N SER A 131 -20.72 -8.03 0.79
CA SER A 131 -20.53 -9.47 0.96
C SER A 131 -19.88 -10.06 -0.29
N TYR A 132 -19.15 -11.16 -0.14
CA TYR A 132 -18.60 -11.88 -1.28
C TYR A 132 -19.76 -12.43 -2.12
N GLY A 133 -19.98 -11.84 -3.29
CA GLY A 133 -20.92 -12.38 -4.27
C GLY A 133 -20.38 -13.68 -4.86
N GLY A 134 -20.80 -14.81 -4.31
CA GLY A 134 -20.78 -16.14 -4.95
C GLY A 134 -19.44 -16.62 -5.51
N ARG A 135 -18.67 -17.31 -4.67
CA ARG A 135 -17.97 -18.54 -5.05
C ARG A 135 -17.84 -19.40 -3.79
N GLU A 136 -18.41 -20.60 -3.83
CA GLU A 136 -18.21 -21.62 -2.80
C GLU A 136 -16.71 -21.76 -2.53
N ILE A 137 -16.35 -21.68 -1.26
CA ILE A 137 -15.04 -22.08 -0.80
C ILE A 137 -15.04 -23.61 -0.89
N GLU A 138 -14.40 -24.17 -1.91
CA GLU A 138 -13.90 -25.53 -1.78
C GLU A 138 -12.89 -25.51 -0.63
N SER A 139 -13.33 -26.04 0.50
CA SER A 139 -12.49 -26.33 1.65
C SER A 139 -11.63 -27.53 1.30
N ASP A 140 -10.38 -27.28 0.92
CA ASP A 140 -9.38 -28.34 0.91
C ASP A 140 -9.04 -28.71 2.36
N VAL A 141 -9.54 -29.89 2.75
CA VAL A 141 -9.15 -30.69 3.91
C VAL A 141 -7.71 -31.15 3.76
#